data_AF-R9KBG7-F1
#
_entry.id   AF-R9KBG7-F1
#
_cell.length_a   1.000
_cell.length_b   1.000
_cell.length_c   1.000
_cell.angle_alpha   90.00
_cell.angle_beta   90.00
_cell.angle_gamma   90.00
#
_symmetry.space_group_name_H-M   'P 1'
#
loop_
_entity.id
_entity.type
_entity.pdbx_description
1 polymer ?
#
loop_
_entity_poly.entity_id
_entity_poly.type
_entity_poly.pdbx_seq_one_letter_code
_entity_poly.pdbx_strand_id
1 'polypeptide(L)'
;MPNNAKLENLLNLALAATTEEKEKSQILGTGYTPSTRSWELIVKYHGSLEQLASDVISIEPLINGYCIAIVRDDFIDAFADLDEVEYIEKPKRLYFDNYL
;
A
#
# COMPACT_ATOMS: atom_id res chain seq x y z
N MET A 1 -16.83 -8.58 -3.69
CA MET A 1 -15.53 -8.06 -3.23
C MET A 1 -15.68 -6.57 -3.07
N PRO A 2 -15.40 -5.95 -1.91
CA PRO A 2 -15.28 -4.51 -1.88
C PRO A 2 -14.12 -4.15 -2.80
N ASN A 3 -14.43 -3.42 -3.87
CA ASN A 3 -13.43 -2.88 -4.77
C ASN A 3 -13.39 -1.40 -4.43
N ASN A 4 -12.38 -0.95 -3.70
CA ASN A 4 -12.26 0.46 -3.39
C ASN A 4 -11.63 1.15 -4.59
N ALA A 5 -12.31 2.14 -5.15
CA ALA A 5 -11.91 2.84 -6.36
C ALA A 5 -10.62 3.67 -6.19
N LYS A 6 -10.24 4.00 -4.95
CA LYS A 6 -8.98 4.66 -4.63
C LYS A 6 -7.81 3.68 -4.52
N LEU A 7 -8.06 2.38 -4.44
CA LEU A 7 -7.02 1.35 -4.42
C LEU A 7 -6.71 0.87 -5.84
N GLU A 8 -5.43 0.68 -6.12
CA GLU A 8 -5.00 0.00 -7.35
C GLU A 8 -5.66 -1.38 -7.47
N ASN A 9 -6.09 -1.78 -8.67
CA ASN A 9 -6.67 -3.11 -8.93
C ASN A 9 -5.81 -4.27 -8.41
N LEU A 10 -4.48 -4.18 -8.59
CA LEU A 10 -3.56 -5.22 -8.13
C LEU A 10 -3.43 -5.23 -6.60
N LEU A 11 -3.54 -4.07 -5.96
CA LEU A 11 -3.62 -3.99 -4.50
C LEU A 11 -4.94 -4.59 -4.00
N ASN A 12 -6.08 -4.25 -4.61
CA ASN A 12 -7.38 -4.89 -4.31
C ASN A 12 -7.30 -6.42 -4.41
N LEU A 13 -6.68 -6.95 -5.47
CA LEU A 13 -6.47 -8.39 -5.64
C LEU A 13 -5.56 -8.96 -4.56
N ALA A 14 -4.48 -8.25 -4.22
CA ALA A 14 -3.56 -8.68 -3.19
C ALA A 14 -4.22 -8.69 -1.81
N LEU A 15 -5.04 -7.70 -1.44
CA LEU A 15 -5.76 -7.66 -0.17
C LEU A 15 -6.77 -8.81 -0.04
N ALA A 16 -7.40 -9.21 -1.14
CA ALA A 16 -8.30 -10.36 -1.19
C ALA A 16 -7.60 -11.73 -1.11
N ALA A 17 -6.29 -11.79 -1.38
CA ALA A 17 -5.52 -13.03 -1.33
C ALA A 17 -5.19 -13.45 0.11
N THR A 18 -5.11 -14.75 0.35
CA THR A 18 -4.60 -15.32 1.59
C THR A 18 -3.10 -15.02 1.77
N THR A 19 -2.60 -15.12 3.00
CA THR A 19 -1.16 -14.99 3.28
C THR A 19 -0.33 -15.96 2.46
N GLU A 20 -0.78 -17.21 2.33
CA GLU A 20 -0.04 -18.24 1.58
C GLU A 20 -0.02 -17.97 0.07
N GLU A 21 -1.09 -17.42 -0.50
CA GLU A 21 -1.11 -16.96 -1.90
C GLU A 21 -0.18 -15.76 -2.13
N LYS A 22 -0.12 -14.82 -1.18
CA LYS A 22 0.82 -13.68 -1.21
C LYS A 22 2.27 -14.15 -1.16
N GLU A 23 2.58 -15.12 -0.31
CA GLU A 23 3.94 -15.68 -0.16
C GLU A 23 4.39 -16.45 -1.41
N LYS A 24 3.48 -17.18 -2.06
CA LYS A 24 3.78 -17.93 -3.30
C LYS A 24 3.90 -17.04 -4.53
N SER A 25 3.41 -15.79 -4.46
CA SER A 25 3.41 -14.87 -5.60
C SER A 25 4.37 -13.71 -5.41
N GLN A 26 5.37 -13.64 -6.27
CA GLN A 26 6.32 -12.51 -6.31
C GLN A 26 5.67 -11.15 -6.57
N ILE A 27 4.46 -11.13 -7.13
CA ILE A 27 3.72 -9.93 -7.52
C ILE A 27 2.73 -9.53 -6.43
N LEU A 28 1.97 -10.49 -5.87
CA LEU A 28 0.94 -10.18 -4.87
C LEU A 28 1.54 -9.77 -3.53
N GLY A 29 2.62 -10.41 -3.09
CA GLY A 29 3.26 -10.09 -1.81
C GLY A 29 4.14 -8.84 -1.80
N THR A 30 4.31 -8.13 -2.93
CA THR A 30 5.20 -6.94 -2.96
C THR A 30 4.67 -5.84 -2.03
N GLY A 31 5.47 -5.47 -1.03
CA GLY A 31 5.11 -4.47 -0.02
C GLY A 31 4.45 -5.05 1.24
N TYR A 32 4.08 -6.34 1.27
CA TYR A 32 3.46 -6.97 2.43
C TYR A 32 4.48 -7.57 3.40
N THR A 33 4.31 -7.29 4.70
CA THR A 33 5.10 -7.85 5.80
C THR A 33 4.25 -8.79 6.65
N PRO A 34 4.44 -10.12 6.59
CA PRO A 34 3.59 -11.08 7.29
C PRO A 34 3.63 -11.00 8.82
N SER A 35 4.78 -10.66 9.41
CA SER A 35 4.95 -10.64 10.87
C SER A 35 4.12 -9.55 11.56
N THR A 36 3.90 -8.43 10.87
CA THR A 36 3.12 -7.27 11.36
C THR A 36 1.78 -7.14 10.65
N ARG A 37 1.52 -7.96 9.63
CA ARG A 37 0.36 -7.85 8.72
C ARG A 37 0.21 -6.45 8.14
N SER A 38 1.34 -5.82 7.83
CA SER A 38 1.37 -4.45 7.31
C SER A 38 1.78 -4.39 5.84
N TRP A 39 1.34 -3.35 5.18
CA TRP A 39 1.66 -3.01 3.81
C TRP A 39 2.46 -1.72 3.77
N GLU A 40 3.59 -1.75 3.07
CA GLU A 40 4.18 -0.56 2.48
C GLU A 40 3.37 -0.17 1.24
N LEU A 41 2.88 1.07 1.21
CA LEU A 41 1.99 1.61 0.20
C LEU A 41 2.54 2.94 -0.32
N ILE A 42 2.40 3.18 -1.62
CA ILE A 42 2.64 4.48 -2.22
C ILE A 42 1.29 5.17 -2.33
N VAL A 43 1.16 6.32 -1.70
CA VAL A 43 -0.11 7.03 -1.55
C VAL A 43 0.00 8.39 -2.20
N LYS A 44 -0.93 8.70 -3.10
CA LYS A 44 -1.16 10.05 -3.58
C LYS A 44 -2.16 10.72 -2.64
N TYR A 45 -1.81 11.90 -2.15
CA TYR A 45 -2.61 12.63 -1.18
C TYR A 45 -2.53 14.15 -1.41
N HIS A 46 -3.47 14.86 -0.81
CA HIS A 46 -3.46 16.32 -0.67
C HIS A 46 -3.52 16.71 0.81
N GLY A 47 -3.19 17.96 1.11
CA GLY A 47 -3.15 18.44 2.49
C GLY A 47 -2.03 17.80 3.31
N SER A 48 -2.36 17.31 4.51
CA SER A 48 -1.40 16.67 5.42
C SER A 48 -1.96 15.40 6.03
N LEU A 49 -1.15 14.35 6.05
CA LEU A 49 -1.43 13.08 6.72
C LEU A 49 -0.65 12.93 8.03
N GLU A 50 0.10 13.94 8.46
CA GLU A 50 1.00 13.87 9.63
C GLU A 50 0.26 13.50 10.93
N GLN A 51 -1.01 13.87 11.05
CA GLN A 51 -1.84 13.58 12.22
C GLN A 51 -2.13 12.08 12.40
N LEU A 52 -1.95 11.28 11.34
CA LEU A 52 -2.16 9.83 11.36
C LEU A 52 -0.90 9.07 11.81
N ALA A 53 0.26 9.74 11.81
CA ALA A 53 1.51 9.13 12.22
C ALA A 53 1.42 8.66 13.67
N SER A 54 1.69 7.37 13.88
CA SER A 54 1.60 6.70 15.17
C SER A 54 2.53 5.48 15.19
N ASP A 55 2.56 4.74 16.29
CA ASP A 55 3.36 3.51 16.39
C ASP A 55 2.91 2.41 15.40
N VAL A 56 1.69 2.52 14.86
CA VAL A 56 1.10 1.52 13.94
C VAL A 56 0.93 2.03 12.51
N ILE A 57 1.08 3.34 12.28
CA ILE A 57 1.01 3.96 10.96
C ILE A 57 2.23 4.86 10.81
N SER A 58 3.12 4.49 9.89
CA SER A 58 4.24 5.34 9.47
C SER A 58 3.88 6.09 8.20
N ILE A 59 4.20 7.38 8.13
CA ILE A 59 4.03 8.20 6.94
C ILE A 59 5.36 8.88 6.63
N GLU A 60 5.92 8.61 5.46
CA GLU A 60 7.13 9.27 4.94
C GLU A 60 6.76 10.11 3.71
N PRO A 61 6.68 11.45 3.83
CA PRO A 61 6.36 12.32 2.71
C PRO A 61 7.41 12.26 1.59
N LEU A 62 6.95 12.20 0.35
CA LEU A 62 7.72 12.35 -0.88
C LEU A 62 7.35 13.66 -1.60
N ILE A 63 7.92 13.87 -2.79
CA ILE A 63 7.60 15.03 -3.63
C ILE A 63 6.25 14.86 -4.36
N ASN A 64 5.69 15.98 -4.83
CA ASN A 64 4.51 16.01 -5.70
C ASN A 64 3.23 15.36 -5.12
N GLY A 65 3.04 15.46 -3.80
CA GLY A 65 1.82 14.94 -3.15
C GLY A 65 1.80 13.41 -3.03
N TYR A 66 2.97 12.79 -2.95
CA TYR A 66 3.10 11.35 -2.69
C TYR A 66 3.73 11.10 -1.32
N CYS A 67 3.40 9.99 -0.68
CA CYS A 67 4.09 9.49 0.51
C CYS A 67 4.22 7.97 0.47
N ILE A 68 5.16 7.44 1.25
CA ILE A 68 5.19 6.03 1.62
C ILE A 68 4.43 5.90 2.94
N ALA A 69 3.41 5.04 2.96
CA ALA A 69 2.64 4.74 4.16
C ALA A 69 2.83 3.27 4.54
N ILE A 70 3.13 3.00 5.81
CA ILE A 70 3.08 1.64 6.36
C ILE A 70 1.78 1.50 7.12
N VAL A 71 0.85 0.68 6.60
CA VAL A 71 -0.51 0.53 7.14
C VAL A 71 -0.83 -0.95 7.33
N ARG A 72 -1.38 -1.32 8.48
CA ARG A 72 -1.89 -2.68 8.72
C ARG A 72 -3.06 -3.02 7.80
N ASP A 73 -3.15 -4.29 7.39
CA ASP A 73 -4.13 -4.79 6.43
C ASP A 73 -5.58 -4.40 6.75
N ASP A 74 -5.96 -4.45 8.03
CA ASP A 74 -7.28 -4.15 8.55
C ASP A 74 -7.66 -2.66 8.57
N PHE A 75 -6.70 -1.76 8.38
CA PHE A 75 -6.94 -0.30 8.35
C PHE A 75 -6.91 0.31 6.94
N ILE A 76 -6.55 -0.45 5.90
CA ILE A 76 -6.34 0.11 4.55
C ILE A 76 -7.61 0.71 3.97
N ASP A 77 -8.77 0.06 4.15
CA ASP A 77 -10.05 0.61 3.65
C ASP A 77 -10.39 1.94 4.35
N ALA A 78 -10.26 2.00 5.67
CA ALA A 78 -10.50 3.22 6.44
C ALA A 78 -9.50 4.33 6.09
N PHE A 79 -8.25 3.98 5.82
CA PHE A 79 -7.22 4.91 5.37
C PHE A 79 -7.53 5.44 3.96
N ALA A 80 -8.02 4.61 3.05
CA ALA A 80 -8.43 5.03 1.71
C ALA A 80 -9.65 5.96 1.75
N ASP A 81 -10.55 5.81 2.71
CA ASP A 81 -11.75 6.63 2.84
C ASP A 81 -11.48 8.06 3.32
N LEU A 82 -10.26 8.36 3.80
CA LEU A 82 -9.86 9.72 4.16
C LEU A 82 -9.98 10.67 2.97
N ASP A 83 -10.47 11.89 3.23
CA ASP A 83 -10.66 12.92 2.19
C ASP A 83 -9.31 13.30 1.56
N GLU A 84 -8.25 13.34 2.35
CA GLU A 84 -6.87 13.64 1.94
C GLU A 84 -6.29 12.60 0.97
N VAL A 85 -6.76 11.36 1.00
CA VAL A 85 -6.22 10.26 0.18
C VAL A 85 -6.89 10.25 -1.19
N GLU A 86 -6.08 10.40 -2.24
CA GLU A 86 -6.55 10.39 -3.63
C GLU A 86 -6.44 9.00 -4.27
N TYR A 87 -5.31 8.32 -4.04
CA TYR A 87 -5.02 7.02 -4.65
C TYR A 87 -3.96 6.25 -3.86
N ILE A 88 -4.05 4.93 -3.84
CA ILE A 88 -3.12 4.04 -3.15
C ILE A 88 -2.69 2.92 -4.10
N GLU A 89 -1.38 2.70 -4.19
CA GLU A 89 -0.80 1.59 -4.94
C GLU A 89 0.20 0.81 -4.10
N LYS A 90 0.41 -0.45 -4.46
CA LYS A 90 1.52 -1.24 -3.92
C LYS A 90 2.83 -0.89 -4.64
N PRO A 91 3.99 -1.05 -3.99
CA PRO A 91 5.28 -0.90 -4.66
C PRO A 91 5.42 -1.87 -5.84
N LYS A 92 6.20 -1.43 -6.83
CA LYS A 92 6.55 -2.23 -8.01
C LYS A 92 7.89 -2.89 -7.81
N ARG A 93 7.94 -4.20 -8.07
CA ARG A 93 9.22 -4.90 -8.15
C ARG A 93 9.89 -4.51 -9.46
N LEU A 94 11.05 -3.87 -9.38
CA LEU A 94 11.86 -3.58 -10.54
C LEU A 94 12.60 -4.86 -10.96
N TYR A 95 12.44 -5.24 -12.23
CA TYR A 95 13.28 -6.24 -12.87
C TYR A 95 14.31 -5.50 -13.71
N PHE A 96 15.59 -5.81 -13.48
CA PHE A 96 16.67 -5.28 -14.29
C PHE A 96 17.05 -6.36 -15.29
N ASP A 97 16.65 -6.16 -16.55
CA ASP A 97 17.12 -7.02 -17.64
C ASP A 97 18.58 -6.67 -17.91
N ASN A 98 19.49 -7.56 -17.49
CA ASN A 98 20.87 -7.49 -17.92
C ASN A 98 20.92 -7.90 -19.40
N TYR A 99 20.89 -6.91 -20.29
CA TYR A 99 21.42 -7.10 -21.63
C TYR A 99 22.95 -7.25 -21.51
N LEU A 100 23.41 -8.49 -21.49
CA LEU A 100 24.78 -8.87 -21.87
C LEU A 100 24.76 -9.45 -23.28
#